data_AF-A0A1E5JKS3-F1
#
_entry.id   AF-A0A1E5JKS3-F1
#
_cell.length_a   1.000
_cell.length_b   1.000
_cell.length_c   1.000
_cell.angle_alpha   90.00
_cell.angle_beta   90.00
_cell.angle_gamma   90.00
#
_symmetry.space_group_name_H-M   'P 1'
#
loop_
_entity.id
_entity.type
_entity.pdbx_description
1 polymer ?
#
loop_
_entity_poly.entity_id
_entity_poly.type
_entity_poly.pdbx_seq_one_letter_code
_entity_poly.pdbx_strand_id
1 'polypeptide(L)'
;MVRNLVCLYPVRLVEHEILAQLQATIKLDKDVDDEMDTFGHAFTMVQKKLEEKSLDGLVSKVASMHANTNIDVIEFFNDLSHGKSREVYPFSSEELEALQSFHATISGKEPWSTDKELLKAVCVQRGMALIYTQRARAIIEPVVAESINDLCEQGALEGLEYVEKERSVAVFTTGGVASGKGSCLKLVSKVIGQYEPESIAWNQLVHHNADRLKPFLQKPEVDPLKYSQFTYEEALLVKERVMQVIAKKSTTLGGERYPGFLHDQTKLKPDELREANQRYGEVDIVAISTDVTSAVERAHGRGKTTQRYEHTEGLLGSHQAVPGEMMKSLNQEELVGSNVSVAMFDNNSPERELTMFATINMQTKEINIYNEEMMQNWIKKENINPKAKPGESLYLEKPVRTIAEYFGPLIEKGFELEYPQEEPTLTFKV
;
A
#
# COMPACT_ATOMS: atom_id res chain seq x y z
N MET A 1 -11.84 9.77 -7.04
CA MET A 1 -12.64 8.53 -7.03
C MET A 1 -13.30 8.45 -5.66
N VAL A 2 -14.62 8.32 -5.58
CA VAL A 2 -15.32 8.17 -4.29
C VAL A 2 -15.14 6.72 -3.87
N ARG A 3 -14.38 6.44 -2.80
CA ARG A 3 -14.31 5.07 -2.27
C ARG A 3 -15.68 4.64 -1.77
N ASN A 4 -16.05 3.40 -2.06
CA ASN A 4 -17.23 2.76 -1.48
C ASN A 4 -16.93 2.40 -0.03
N LEU A 5 -17.03 3.38 0.86
CA LEU A 5 -16.89 3.16 2.29
C LEU A 5 -18.10 2.38 2.78
N VAL A 6 -17.88 1.14 3.22
CA VAL A 6 -18.90 0.27 3.80
C VAL A 6 -18.68 0.22 5.32
N CYS A 7 -19.76 0.38 6.07
CA CYS A 7 -19.71 0.25 7.53
C CYS A 7 -19.40 -1.22 7.88
N LEU A 8 -18.36 -1.45 8.68
CA LEU A 8 -17.91 -2.79 9.04
C LEU A 8 -18.54 -3.27 10.35
N TYR A 9 -18.68 -4.58 10.51
CA TYR A 9 -19.16 -5.15 11.77
C TYR A 9 -18.16 -4.95 12.91
N PRO A 10 -18.62 -4.86 14.18
CA PRO A 10 -17.74 -4.66 15.35
C PRO A 10 -16.56 -5.63 15.42
N VAL A 11 -16.81 -6.94 15.31
CA VAL A 11 -15.75 -7.98 15.34
C VAL A 11 -14.72 -7.73 14.24
N ARG A 12 -15.17 -7.31 13.06
CA ARG A 12 -14.30 -7.07 11.92
C ARG A 12 -13.39 -5.87 12.12
N LEU A 13 -13.86 -4.82 12.80
CA LEU A 13 -13.01 -3.69 13.18
C LEU A 13 -11.94 -4.09 14.21
N VAL A 14 -12.24 -5.05 15.10
CA VAL A 14 -11.24 -5.59 16.02
C VAL A 14 -10.15 -6.33 15.23
N GLU A 15 -10.52 -7.21 14.30
CA GLU A 15 -9.57 -7.90 13.42
C GLU A 15 -8.69 -6.92 12.64
N HIS A 16 -9.29 -5.86 12.08
CA HIS A 16 -8.54 -4.81 11.38
C HIS A 16 -7.52 -4.12 12.26
N GLU A 17 -7.90 -3.80 13.51
CA GLU A 17 -6.99 -3.15 14.45
C GLU A 17 -5.86 -4.09 14.87
N ILE A 18 -6.13 -5.38 15.08
CA ILE A 18 -5.09 -6.39 15.35
C ILE A 18 -4.08 -6.43 14.20
N LEU A 19 -4.56 -6.58 12.96
CA LEU A 19 -3.70 -6.64 11.77
C LEU A 19 -2.84 -5.39 11.64
N ALA A 20 -3.43 -4.21 11.82
CA ALA A 20 -2.71 -2.95 11.71
C ALA A 20 -1.66 -2.76 12.81
N GLN A 21 -1.99 -3.10 14.06
CA GLN A 21 -1.07 -3.00 15.20
C GLN A 21 0.08 -4.00 15.06
N LEU A 22 -0.19 -5.27 14.74
CA LEU A 22 0.85 -6.28 14.54
C LEU A 22 1.83 -5.83 13.46
N GLN A 23 1.32 -5.42 12.30
CA GLN A 23 2.17 -5.01 11.18
C GLN A 23 2.98 -3.74 11.45
N ALA A 24 2.46 -2.82 12.26
CA ALA A 24 3.15 -1.57 12.60
C ALA A 24 4.11 -1.68 13.79
N THR A 25 3.95 -2.69 14.67
CA THR A 25 4.59 -2.67 15.99
C THR A 25 5.31 -3.95 16.39
N ILE A 26 5.19 -5.04 15.63
CA ILE A 26 5.77 -6.35 15.93
C ILE A 26 6.69 -6.78 14.79
N LYS A 27 7.79 -7.45 15.13
CA LYS A 27 8.64 -8.12 14.13
C LYS A 27 7.86 -9.31 13.57
N LEU A 28 7.55 -9.24 12.29
CA LEU A 28 6.84 -10.28 11.55
C LEU A 28 7.78 -10.85 10.49
N ASP A 29 7.52 -12.09 10.08
CA ASP A 29 8.21 -12.81 9.00
C ASP A 29 9.70 -13.06 9.23
N LYS A 30 10.11 -14.32 9.39
CA LYS A 30 11.53 -14.66 9.62
C LYS A 30 12.41 -14.33 8.42
N ASP A 31 11.87 -14.50 7.22
CA ASP A 31 12.53 -14.26 5.94
C ASP A 31 11.49 -14.00 4.84
N VAL A 32 11.97 -13.83 3.60
CA VAL A 32 11.13 -13.50 2.43
C VAL A 32 10.15 -14.62 2.08
N ASP A 33 10.48 -15.87 2.42
CA ASP A 33 9.69 -17.06 2.11
C ASP A 33 8.77 -17.48 3.28
N ASP A 34 8.71 -16.71 4.37
CA ASP A 34 7.73 -16.90 5.44
C ASP A 34 6.35 -16.56 4.88
N GLU A 35 5.67 -17.57 4.31
CA GLU A 35 4.37 -17.51 3.62
C GLU A 35 3.19 -17.17 4.57
N MET A 36 3.40 -16.19 5.45
CA MET A 36 2.48 -15.67 6.45
C MET A 36 2.31 -16.55 7.69
N ASP A 37 3.15 -17.56 7.91
CA ASP A 37 3.05 -18.42 9.09
C ASP A 37 3.26 -17.63 10.38
N THR A 38 4.31 -16.80 10.42
CA THR A 38 4.61 -15.98 11.61
C THR A 38 3.52 -14.93 11.85
N PHE A 39 3.04 -14.27 10.80
CA PHE A 39 1.96 -13.27 10.93
C PHE A 39 0.63 -13.92 11.33
N GLY A 40 0.31 -15.07 10.73
CA GLY A 40 -0.84 -15.91 11.07
C GLY A 40 -0.84 -16.29 12.54
N HIS A 41 0.29 -16.79 13.03
CA HIS A 41 0.44 -17.19 14.42
C HIS A 41 0.27 -16.01 15.38
N ALA A 42 0.93 -14.87 15.11
CA ALA A 42 0.79 -13.67 15.93
C ALA A 42 -0.66 -13.16 15.98
N PHE A 43 -1.35 -13.16 14.83
CA PHE A 43 -2.76 -12.79 14.75
C PHE A 43 -3.64 -13.69 15.63
N THR A 44 -3.49 -15.01 15.52
CA THR A 44 -4.25 -15.97 16.36
C THR A 44 -3.95 -15.83 17.84
N MET A 45 -2.69 -15.56 18.22
CA MET A 45 -2.32 -15.34 19.62
C MET A 45 -3.03 -14.12 20.22
N VAL A 46 -3.07 -13.00 19.49
CA VAL A 46 -3.77 -11.79 19.94
C VAL A 46 -5.28 -12.02 20.02
N GLN A 47 -5.86 -12.70 19.02
CA GLN A 47 -7.30 -13.06 19.06
C GLN A 47 -7.63 -13.88 20.31
N LYS A 48 -6.87 -14.95 20.58
CA LYS A 48 -7.08 -15.79 21.76
C LYS A 48 -6.93 -15.01 23.06
N LYS A 49 -5.93 -14.12 23.15
CA LYS A 49 -5.71 -13.26 24.32
C LYS A 49 -6.92 -12.34 24.59
N LEU A 50 -7.50 -11.79 23.52
CA LEU A 50 -8.70 -10.95 23.60
C LEU A 50 -9.93 -11.77 24.00
N GLU A 51 -10.12 -12.95 23.42
CA GLU A 51 -11.22 -13.87 23.75
C GLU A 51 -11.24 -14.24 25.24
N GLU A 52 -10.08 -14.47 25.83
CA GLU A 52 -9.94 -14.84 27.25
C GLU A 52 -10.24 -13.67 28.22
N LYS A 53 -10.08 -12.42 27.78
CA LYS A 53 -10.08 -11.25 28.68
C LYS A 53 -11.24 -10.27 28.47
N SER A 54 -11.54 -9.91 27.22
CA SER A 54 -12.26 -8.65 26.95
C SER A 54 -13.07 -8.60 25.65
N LEU A 55 -12.96 -9.59 24.76
CA LEU A 55 -13.54 -9.50 23.41
C LEU A 55 -15.05 -9.28 23.41
N ASP A 56 -15.82 -10.07 24.18
CA ASP A 56 -17.28 -9.96 24.23
C ASP A 56 -17.74 -8.58 24.72
N GLY A 57 -17.11 -8.07 25.78
CA GLY A 57 -17.38 -6.74 26.31
C GLY A 57 -17.02 -5.63 25.34
N LEU A 58 -15.88 -5.77 24.64
CA LEU A 58 -15.42 -4.84 23.61
C LEU A 58 -16.40 -4.80 22.43
N VAL A 59 -16.76 -5.96 21.90
CA VAL A 59 -17.70 -6.12 20.77
C VAL A 59 -19.07 -5.57 21.14
N SER A 60 -19.56 -5.84 22.34
CA SER A 60 -20.84 -5.31 22.84
C SER A 60 -20.82 -3.77 22.89
N LYS A 61 -19.76 -3.18 23.45
CA LYS A 61 -19.61 -1.72 23.54
C LYS A 61 -19.56 -1.06 22.16
N VAL A 62 -18.83 -1.65 21.23
CA VAL A 62 -18.74 -1.17 19.83
C VAL A 62 -20.08 -1.34 19.11
N ALA A 63 -20.82 -2.42 19.35
CA ALA A 63 -22.16 -2.62 18.80
C ALA A 63 -23.17 -1.58 19.30
N SER A 64 -23.14 -1.23 20.59
CA SER A 64 -23.98 -0.13 21.12
C SER A 64 -23.61 1.21 20.50
N MET A 65 -22.32 1.48 20.31
CA MET A 65 -21.85 2.69 19.61
C MET A 65 -22.33 2.74 18.16
N HIS A 66 -22.27 1.62 17.44
CA HIS A 66 -22.79 1.50 16.08
C HIS A 66 -24.28 1.87 16.04
N ALA A 67 -25.09 1.31 16.94
CA ALA A 67 -26.53 1.58 16.99
C ALA A 67 -26.83 3.07 17.24
N ASN A 68 -26.15 3.68 18.21
CA ASN A 68 -26.34 5.10 18.53
C ASN A 68 -25.89 6.01 17.36
N THR A 69 -24.70 5.75 16.81
CA THR A 69 -24.17 6.54 15.67
C THR A 69 -25.10 6.45 14.46
N ASN A 70 -25.72 5.28 14.23
CA ASN A 70 -26.67 5.10 13.13
C ASN A 70 -27.91 5.99 13.29
N ILE A 71 -28.43 6.12 14.52
CA ILE A 71 -29.55 7.02 14.81
C ILE A 71 -29.13 8.46 14.51
N ASP A 72 -27.98 8.89 15.04
CA ASP A 72 -27.49 10.27 14.91
C ASP A 72 -27.22 10.66 13.43
N VAL A 73 -26.61 9.76 12.65
CA VAL A 73 -26.26 10.01 11.24
C VAL A 73 -27.52 10.04 10.37
N ILE A 74 -28.47 9.12 10.60
CA ILE A 74 -29.77 9.13 9.91
C ILE A 74 -30.51 10.44 10.20
N GLU A 75 -30.52 10.86 11.46
CA GLU A 75 -31.18 12.08 11.90
C GLU A 75 -30.56 13.32 11.25
N PHE A 76 -29.23 13.41 11.20
CA PHE A 76 -28.53 14.49 10.51
C PHE A 76 -28.90 14.60 9.03
N PHE A 77 -28.85 13.49 8.27
CA PHE A 77 -29.20 13.55 6.85
C PHE A 77 -30.71 13.72 6.60
N ASN A 78 -31.56 13.32 7.55
CA ASN A 78 -32.98 13.67 7.54
C ASN A 78 -33.15 15.18 7.67
N ASP A 79 -32.54 15.80 8.67
CA ASP A 79 -32.68 17.23 8.89
C ASP A 79 -32.08 18.04 7.72
N LEU A 80 -30.90 17.62 7.22
CA LEU A 80 -30.25 18.24 6.06
C LEU A 80 -31.13 18.18 4.80
N SER A 81 -31.77 17.05 4.51
CA SER A 81 -32.63 16.91 3.32
C SER A 81 -33.93 17.72 3.39
N HIS A 82 -34.35 18.12 4.60
CA HIS A 82 -35.51 18.99 4.83
C HIS A 82 -35.12 20.46 5.06
N GLY A 83 -33.85 20.82 4.91
CA GLY A 83 -33.37 22.19 5.16
C GLY A 83 -33.47 22.60 6.64
N LYS A 84 -33.52 21.62 7.55
CA LYS A 84 -33.51 21.84 9.00
C LYS A 84 -32.08 21.81 9.49
N SER A 85 -31.77 22.69 10.44
CA SER A 85 -30.53 22.61 11.23
C SER A 85 -30.90 22.56 12.69
N ARG A 86 -30.30 21.61 13.43
CA ARG A 86 -30.28 21.65 14.88
C ARG A 86 -29.21 22.62 15.35
N GLU A 87 -29.41 23.16 16.55
CA GLU A 87 -28.38 23.95 17.24
C GLU A 87 -27.18 23.06 17.63
N VAL A 88 -27.41 21.78 17.96
CA VAL A 88 -26.35 20.84 18.37
C VAL A 88 -26.65 19.43 17.84
N TYR A 89 -25.68 18.85 17.14
CA TYR A 89 -25.62 17.42 16.85
C TYR A 89 -24.54 16.76 17.73
N PRO A 90 -24.63 15.45 18.04
CA PRO A 90 -23.63 14.73 18.83
C PRO A 90 -22.38 14.38 17.98
N PHE A 91 -21.91 15.32 17.17
CA PHE A 91 -20.75 15.20 16.29
C PHE A 91 -19.75 16.30 16.62
N SER A 92 -18.46 15.99 16.52
CA SER A 92 -17.41 17.00 16.52
C SER A 92 -17.52 17.89 15.28
N SER A 93 -16.86 19.05 15.32
CA SER A 93 -16.81 19.97 14.17
C SER A 93 -16.25 19.28 12.92
N GLU A 94 -15.19 18.48 13.07
CA GLU A 94 -14.60 17.72 11.96
C GLU A 94 -15.56 16.67 11.38
N GLU A 95 -16.29 15.95 12.24
CA GLU A 95 -17.31 14.98 11.81
C GLU A 95 -18.45 15.69 11.06
N LEU A 96 -18.90 16.85 11.53
CA LEU A 96 -19.94 17.65 10.87
C LEU A 96 -19.49 18.14 9.49
N GLU A 97 -18.29 18.68 9.38
CA GLU A 97 -17.71 19.14 8.11
C GLU A 97 -17.59 17.98 7.13
N ALA A 98 -17.15 16.80 7.59
CA ALA A 98 -17.06 15.61 6.76
C ALA A 98 -18.45 15.15 6.24
N LEU A 99 -19.47 15.11 7.11
CA LEU A 99 -20.83 14.73 6.72
C LEU A 99 -21.43 15.72 5.70
N GLN A 100 -21.24 17.02 5.91
CA GLN A 100 -21.70 18.06 4.98
C GLN A 100 -20.99 17.96 3.63
N SER A 101 -19.67 17.76 3.66
CA SER A 101 -18.83 17.57 2.46
C SER A 101 -19.29 16.37 1.65
N PHE A 102 -19.63 15.24 2.29
CA PHE A 102 -20.14 14.06 1.58
C PHE A 102 -21.40 14.36 0.80
N HIS A 103 -22.39 15.01 1.42
CA HIS A 103 -23.62 15.40 0.74
C HIS A 103 -23.32 16.35 -0.44
N ALA A 104 -22.56 17.43 -0.21
CA ALA A 104 -22.24 18.43 -1.23
C ALA A 104 -21.52 17.83 -2.44
N THR A 105 -20.66 16.82 -2.22
CA THR A 105 -19.83 16.22 -3.28
C THR A 105 -20.64 15.32 -4.23
N ILE A 106 -21.79 14.81 -3.80
CA ILE A 106 -22.58 13.81 -4.56
C ILE A 106 -23.99 14.29 -4.92
N SER A 107 -24.57 15.25 -4.20
CA SER A 107 -25.97 15.70 -4.40
C SER A 107 -26.24 16.28 -5.80
N GLY A 108 -25.21 16.77 -6.49
CA GLY A 108 -25.32 17.30 -7.86
C GLY A 108 -25.05 16.29 -8.99
N LYS A 109 -24.87 15.01 -8.69
CA LYS A 109 -24.48 13.98 -9.67
C LYS A 109 -25.58 12.93 -9.81
N GLU A 110 -25.90 12.51 -11.03
CA GLU A 110 -26.78 11.37 -11.27
C GLU A 110 -26.15 10.06 -10.76
N PRO A 111 -26.92 9.12 -10.19
CA PRO A 111 -28.39 9.16 -10.00
C PRO A 111 -28.86 9.93 -8.76
N TRP A 112 -27.95 10.47 -7.95
CA TRP A 112 -28.27 11.08 -6.64
C TRP A 112 -28.95 12.44 -6.72
N SER A 113 -28.79 13.17 -7.82
CA SER A 113 -29.48 14.45 -8.07
C SER A 113 -31.00 14.29 -8.25
N THR A 114 -31.45 13.12 -8.71
CA THR A 114 -32.87 12.82 -8.96
C THR A 114 -33.49 11.90 -7.91
N ASP A 115 -32.69 11.04 -7.27
CA ASP A 115 -33.15 10.15 -6.21
C ASP A 115 -32.63 10.60 -4.83
N LYS A 116 -33.48 11.35 -4.11
CA LYS A 116 -33.16 11.88 -2.78
C LYS A 116 -33.03 10.79 -1.71
N GLU A 117 -33.78 9.69 -1.84
CA GLU A 117 -33.69 8.59 -0.88
C GLU A 117 -32.40 7.81 -1.09
N LEU A 118 -31.99 7.58 -2.35
CA LEU A 118 -30.69 6.99 -2.67
C LEU A 118 -29.54 7.89 -2.21
N LEU A 119 -29.62 9.20 -2.45
CA LEU A 119 -28.64 10.18 -1.96
C LEU A 119 -28.48 10.08 -0.44
N LYS A 120 -29.59 10.10 0.29
CA LYS A 120 -29.61 9.96 1.75
C LYS A 120 -29.03 8.62 2.18
N ALA A 121 -29.44 7.51 1.58
CA ALA A 121 -28.93 6.18 1.93
C ALA A 121 -27.41 6.08 1.76
N VAL A 122 -26.87 6.59 0.65
CA VAL A 122 -25.42 6.62 0.39
C VAL A 122 -24.69 7.53 1.39
N CYS A 123 -25.24 8.71 1.67
CA CYS A 123 -24.71 9.62 2.68
C CYS A 123 -24.67 8.98 4.07
N VAL A 124 -25.75 8.32 4.50
CA VAL A 124 -25.83 7.60 5.78
C VAL A 124 -24.78 6.50 5.84
N GLN A 125 -24.68 5.66 4.81
CA GLN A 125 -23.69 4.57 4.78
C GLN A 125 -22.26 5.10 4.88
N ARG A 126 -21.92 6.17 4.16
CA ARG A 126 -20.58 6.78 4.20
C ARG A 126 -20.31 7.49 5.52
N GLY A 127 -21.29 8.21 6.06
CA GLY A 127 -21.21 8.84 7.37
C GLY A 127 -20.98 7.82 8.47
N MET A 128 -21.74 6.72 8.44
CA MET A 128 -21.53 5.57 9.33
C MET A 128 -20.12 4.99 9.18
N ALA A 129 -19.71 4.64 7.97
CA ALA A 129 -18.40 4.04 7.74
C ALA A 129 -17.25 4.93 8.23
N LEU A 130 -17.36 6.25 8.14
CA LEU A 130 -16.36 7.18 8.67
C LEU A 130 -16.42 7.30 10.20
N ILE A 131 -17.56 7.79 10.71
CA ILE A 131 -17.71 8.20 12.11
C ILE A 131 -17.63 7.00 13.04
N TYR A 132 -18.39 5.95 12.74
CA TYR A 132 -18.40 4.77 13.59
C TYR A 132 -17.02 4.09 13.58
N THR A 133 -16.32 4.00 12.44
CA THR A 133 -14.96 3.42 12.41
C THR A 133 -14.00 4.22 13.27
N GLN A 134 -14.02 5.56 13.19
CA GLN A 134 -13.13 6.42 13.99
C GLN A 134 -13.41 6.28 15.49
N ARG A 135 -14.69 6.36 15.88
CA ARG A 135 -15.11 6.24 17.29
C ARG A 135 -14.86 4.83 17.84
N ALA A 136 -15.13 3.79 17.06
CA ALA A 136 -14.89 2.40 17.45
C ALA A 136 -13.41 2.15 17.66
N ARG A 137 -12.53 2.67 16.79
CA ARG A 137 -11.08 2.58 16.96
C ARG A 137 -10.59 3.19 18.26
N ALA A 138 -11.16 4.31 18.70
CA ALA A 138 -10.82 4.91 20.00
C ALA A 138 -11.12 3.99 21.20
N ILE A 139 -12.02 3.01 21.04
CA ILE A 139 -12.33 1.99 22.04
C ILE A 139 -11.48 0.73 21.85
N ILE A 140 -11.33 0.27 20.61
CA ILE A 140 -10.66 -0.99 20.26
C ILE A 140 -9.14 -0.87 20.44
N GLU A 141 -8.55 0.22 19.96
CA GLU A 141 -7.10 0.41 19.91
C GLU A 141 -6.41 0.19 21.26
N PRO A 142 -6.83 0.82 22.38
CA PRO A 142 -6.15 0.64 23.65
C PRO A 142 -6.15 -0.82 24.13
N VAL A 143 -7.26 -1.54 23.93
CA VAL A 143 -7.42 -2.94 24.37
C VAL A 143 -6.56 -3.89 23.53
N VAL A 144 -6.50 -3.67 22.21
CA VAL A 144 -5.65 -4.45 21.31
C VAL A 144 -4.17 -4.18 21.59
N ALA A 145 -3.78 -2.91 21.73
CA ALA A 145 -2.41 -2.53 22.02
C ALA A 145 -1.92 -3.09 23.37
N GLU A 146 -2.75 -3.03 24.42
CA GLU A 146 -2.44 -3.65 25.71
C GLU A 146 -2.25 -5.16 25.59
N SER A 147 -3.12 -5.84 24.84
CA SER A 147 -3.02 -7.30 24.62
C SER A 147 -1.74 -7.70 23.88
N ILE A 148 -1.30 -6.88 22.91
CA ILE A 148 -0.03 -7.08 22.20
C ILE A 148 1.15 -6.80 23.14
N ASN A 149 1.12 -5.72 23.91
CA ASN A 149 2.17 -5.39 24.88
C ASN A 149 2.34 -6.49 25.93
N ASP A 150 1.24 -7.03 26.48
CA ASP A 150 1.24 -8.18 27.38
C ASP A 150 1.99 -9.38 26.78
N LEU A 151 1.76 -9.67 25.49
CA LEU A 151 2.40 -10.78 24.79
C LEU A 151 3.89 -10.51 24.55
N CYS A 152 4.28 -9.24 24.33
CA CYS A 152 5.68 -8.84 24.27
C CYS A 152 6.39 -8.99 25.63
N GLU A 153 5.76 -8.55 26.72
CA GLU A 153 6.31 -8.68 28.08
C GLU A 153 6.48 -10.14 28.51
N GLN A 154 5.62 -11.04 28.02
CA GLN A 154 5.71 -12.48 28.21
C GLN A 154 6.76 -13.15 27.30
N GLY A 155 7.42 -12.41 26.40
CA GLY A 155 8.37 -12.94 25.42
C GLY A 155 7.72 -13.79 24.32
N ALA A 156 6.40 -13.70 24.16
CA ALA A 156 5.64 -14.46 23.18
C ALA A 156 5.60 -13.76 21.81
N LEU A 157 5.73 -12.43 21.78
CA LEU A 157 5.93 -11.62 20.59
C LEU A 157 7.17 -10.71 20.77
N GLU A 158 7.76 -10.26 19.67
CA GLU A 158 8.90 -9.35 19.69
C GLU A 158 8.53 -7.99 19.09
N GLY A 159 8.78 -6.92 19.84
CA GLY A 159 8.49 -5.55 19.39
C GLY A 159 9.36 -5.11 18.22
N LEU A 160 8.75 -4.39 17.28
CA LEU A 160 9.43 -3.71 16.19
C LEU A 160 10.09 -2.42 16.69
N GLU A 161 11.36 -2.25 16.34
CA GLU A 161 12.15 -1.07 16.70
C GLU A 161 11.76 0.13 15.82
N TYR A 162 11.71 1.30 16.44
CA TYR A 162 11.51 2.58 15.76
C TYR A 162 12.82 3.37 15.92
N VAL A 163 13.52 3.56 14.81
CA VAL A 163 14.85 4.16 14.78
C VAL A 163 14.78 5.60 14.32
N GLU A 164 15.84 6.36 14.59
CA GLU A 164 15.97 7.74 14.12
C GLU A 164 16.07 7.79 12.59
N LYS A 165 15.64 8.92 12.01
CA LYS A 165 15.56 9.11 10.55
C LYS A 165 16.80 8.60 9.82
N GLU A 166 17.99 8.98 10.28
CA GLU A 166 19.28 8.66 9.65
C GLU A 166 19.57 7.16 9.57
N ARG A 167 18.98 6.36 10.47
CA ARG A 167 19.09 4.89 10.50
C ARG A 167 17.93 4.18 9.80
N SER A 168 16.88 4.92 9.46
CA SER A 168 15.63 4.37 8.93
C SER A 168 15.66 4.30 7.39
N VAL A 169 15.17 3.18 6.85
CA VAL A 169 15.17 2.89 5.41
C VAL A 169 13.74 2.64 4.94
N ALA A 170 13.38 3.18 3.78
CA ALA A 170 12.17 2.80 3.07
C ALA A 170 12.50 2.18 1.71
N VAL A 171 12.15 0.91 1.53
CA VAL A 171 12.27 0.20 0.26
C VAL A 171 10.92 0.23 -0.45
N PHE A 172 10.92 0.60 -1.72
CA PHE A 172 9.77 0.54 -2.61
C PHE A 172 10.01 -0.50 -3.69
N THR A 173 9.11 -1.46 -3.84
CA THR A 173 9.10 -2.31 -5.04
C THR A 173 8.00 -1.85 -5.98
N THR A 174 8.36 -1.59 -7.23
CA THR A 174 7.43 -1.15 -8.28
C THR A 174 7.57 -2.03 -9.52
N GLY A 175 6.47 -2.23 -10.24
CA GLY A 175 6.44 -3.15 -11.38
C GLY A 175 5.03 -3.69 -11.62
N GLY A 176 4.73 -3.98 -12.88
CA GLY A 176 3.43 -4.50 -13.29
C GLY A 176 3.05 -5.79 -12.56
N VAL A 177 1.76 -6.13 -12.59
CA VAL A 177 1.27 -7.40 -12.01
C VAL A 177 2.02 -8.58 -12.64
N ALA A 178 2.44 -9.53 -11.81
CA ALA A 178 3.21 -10.72 -12.22
C ALA A 178 4.58 -10.46 -12.89
N SER A 179 5.17 -9.27 -12.72
CA SER A 179 6.57 -8.96 -13.09
C SER A 179 7.62 -9.70 -12.24
N GLY A 180 7.20 -10.40 -11.18
CA GLY A 180 8.12 -11.12 -10.29
C GLY A 180 8.80 -10.25 -9.24
N LYS A 181 8.14 -9.20 -8.78
CA LYS A 181 8.53 -8.42 -7.59
C LYS A 181 8.92 -9.31 -6.39
N GLY A 182 8.15 -10.38 -6.14
CA GLY A 182 8.44 -11.35 -5.08
C GLY A 182 9.81 -12.04 -5.20
N SER A 183 10.28 -12.35 -6.42
CA SER A 183 11.62 -12.90 -6.63
C SER A 183 12.71 -11.89 -6.26
N CYS A 184 12.44 -10.61 -6.49
CA CYS A 184 13.36 -9.52 -6.17
C CYS A 184 13.45 -9.22 -4.68
N LEU A 185 12.43 -9.59 -3.89
CA LEU A 185 12.47 -9.39 -2.44
C LEU A 185 13.62 -10.17 -1.76
N LYS A 186 14.04 -11.32 -2.30
CA LYS A 186 15.22 -12.05 -1.82
C LYS A 186 16.50 -11.25 -2.00
N LEU A 187 16.60 -10.58 -3.14
CA LEU A 187 17.72 -9.72 -3.46
C LEU A 187 17.72 -8.50 -2.56
N VAL A 188 16.58 -7.81 -2.42
CA VAL A 188 16.39 -6.71 -1.47
C VAL A 188 16.82 -7.13 -0.07
N SER A 189 16.30 -8.25 0.44
CA SER A 189 16.64 -8.76 1.77
C SER A 189 18.15 -8.99 1.96
N LYS A 190 18.85 -9.46 0.91
CA LYS A 190 20.31 -9.64 0.96
C LYS A 190 21.02 -8.30 1.06
N VAL A 191 20.61 -7.30 0.26
CA VAL A 191 21.32 -6.02 0.18
C VAL A 191 21.08 -5.17 1.43
N ILE A 192 19.85 -5.07 1.95
CA ILE A 192 19.59 -4.37 3.21
C ILE A 192 20.31 -5.03 4.41
N GLY A 193 20.52 -6.35 4.35
CA GLY A 193 21.28 -7.10 5.33
C GLY A 193 22.79 -6.81 5.29
N GLN A 194 23.26 -6.03 4.32
CA GLN A 194 24.65 -5.59 4.15
C GLN A 194 24.81 -4.08 4.38
N TYR A 195 23.77 -3.38 4.85
CA TYR A 195 23.86 -1.94 5.11
C TYR A 195 24.85 -1.65 6.23
N GLU A 196 25.59 -0.56 6.05
CA GLU A 196 26.52 -0.02 7.03
C GLU A 196 26.00 1.33 7.55
N PRO A 197 26.17 1.65 8.85
CA PRO A 197 26.89 0.86 9.86
C PRO A 197 26.07 -0.27 10.49
N GLU A 198 24.80 -0.41 10.12
CA GLU A 198 23.87 -1.35 10.75
C GLU A 198 23.06 -2.10 9.69
N SER A 199 23.22 -3.43 9.68
CA SER A 199 22.45 -4.31 8.82
C SER A 199 20.99 -4.35 9.25
N ILE A 200 20.07 -4.35 8.28
CA ILE A 200 18.64 -4.46 8.55
C ILE A 200 18.17 -5.88 8.20
N ALA A 201 17.60 -6.58 9.18
CA ALA A 201 16.96 -7.87 8.96
C ALA A 201 15.56 -7.70 8.35
N TRP A 202 15.12 -8.70 7.59
CA TRP A 202 13.83 -8.71 6.91
C TRP A 202 12.63 -8.45 7.86
N ASN A 203 12.72 -9.00 9.07
CA ASN A 203 11.69 -8.87 10.11
C ASN A 203 11.69 -7.52 10.84
N GLN A 204 12.66 -6.64 10.53
CA GLN A 204 12.73 -5.25 11.02
C GLN A 204 12.02 -4.27 10.08
N LEU A 205 11.48 -4.75 8.95
CA LEU A 205 10.68 -3.95 8.04
C LEU A 205 9.19 -4.09 8.33
N VAL A 206 8.46 -2.97 8.23
CA VAL A 206 7.00 -3.00 8.05
C VAL A 206 6.70 -3.35 6.61
N HIS A 207 6.04 -4.48 6.39
CA HIS A 207 5.73 -4.99 5.06
C HIS A 207 4.39 -4.47 4.53
N HIS A 208 4.36 -3.24 4.02
CA HIS A 208 3.14 -2.54 3.62
C HIS A 208 2.56 -3.04 2.26
N ASN A 209 1.95 -4.23 2.27
CA ASN A 209 1.35 -4.92 1.12
C ASN A 209 -0.12 -5.33 1.38
N ALA A 210 -1.02 -5.03 0.43
CA ALA A 210 -2.45 -5.35 0.56
C ALA A 210 -2.73 -6.85 0.38
N ASP A 211 -1.97 -7.52 -0.48
CA ASP A 211 -2.17 -8.94 -0.78
C ASP A 211 -1.86 -9.83 0.43
N ARG A 212 -0.99 -9.34 1.33
CA ARG A 212 -0.69 -9.98 2.61
C ARG A 212 -1.82 -9.87 3.63
N LEU A 213 -2.76 -8.96 3.45
CA LEU A 213 -3.89 -8.83 4.38
C LEU A 213 -5.10 -9.66 3.91
N LYS A 214 -5.20 -9.90 2.61
CA LYS A 214 -6.33 -10.62 2.00
C LYS A 214 -6.63 -11.98 2.65
N PRO A 215 -5.67 -12.86 2.96
CA PRO A 215 -5.98 -14.16 3.57
C PRO A 215 -6.68 -14.07 4.93
N PHE A 216 -6.32 -13.10 5.77
CA PHE A 216 -7.03 -12.83 7.04
C PHE A 216 -8.44 -12.26 6.82
N LEU A 217 -8.62 -11.58 5.69
CA LEU A 217 -9.85 -10.91 5.36
C LEU A 217 -10.81 -11.79 4.55
N GLN A 218 -10.33 -12.87 3.94
CA GLN A 218 -11.15 -13.76 3.14
C GLN A 218 -11.93 -14.75 4.03
N LYS A 219 -13.20 -14.97 3.69
CA LYS A 219 -14.05 -16.03 4.26
C LYS A 219 -14.43 -17.00 3.13
N PRO A 220 -13.48 -17.81 2.63
CA PRO A 220 -13.65 -18.63 1.44
C PRO A 220 -14.81 -19.64 1.55
N GLU A 221 -15.20 -20.02 2.77
CA GLU A 221 -16.34 -20.87 3.08
C GLU A 221 -17.70 -20.27 2.68
N VAL A 222 -17.77 -18.97 2.38
CA VAL A 222 -19.03 -18.27 2.06
C VAL A 222 -19.26 -18.08 0.55
N ASP A 223 -18.23 -17.73 -0.25
CA ASP A 223 -18.29 -17.56 -1.73
C ASP A 223 -16.87 -17.39 -2.33
N PRO A 224 -16.18 -18.47 -2.74
CA PRO A 224 -14.76 -18.43 -3.10
C PRO A 224 -14.41 -17.57 -4.32
N LEU A 225 -15.37 -17.24 -5.20
CA LEU A 225 -15.10 -16.60 -6.49
C LEU A 225 -15.20 -15.07 -6.47
N LYS A 226 -15.82 -14.46 -5.44
CA LYS A 226 -16.07 -13.01 -5.40
C LYS A 226 -15.16 -12.23 -4.45
N TYR A 227 -14.42 -12.87 -3.54
CA TYR A 227 -13.74 -12.10 -2.48
C TYR A 227 -12.50 -11.33 -2.89
N SER A 228 -11.71 -11.73 -3.89
CA SER A 228 -10.39 -11.09 -4.12
C SER A 228 -10.49 -9.57 -4.37
N GLN A 229 -11.49 -9.13 -5.15
CA GLN A 229 -11.70 -7.71 -5.43
C GLN A 229 -12.36 -6.97 -4.25
N PHE A 230 -13.35 -7.57 -3.59
CA PHE A 230 -14.02 -6.94 -2.44
C PHE A 230 -13.12 -6.85 -1.19
N THR A 231 -12.22 -7.82 -1.00
CA THR A 231 -11.24 -7.82 0.10
C THR A 231 -10.08 -6.87 -0.16
N TYR A 232 -9.87 -6.42 -1.40
CA TYR A 232 -8.82 -5.44 -1.69
C TYR A 232 -9.14 -4.07 -1.08
N GLU A 233 -10.34 -3.54 -1.27
CA GLU A 233 -10.75 -2.27 -0.64
C GLU A 233 -10.68 -2.35 0.89
N GLU A 234 -11.09 -3.49 1.46
CA GLU A 234 -10.96 -3.73 2.89
C GLU A 234 -9.50 -3.78 3.36
N ALA A 235 -8.62 -4.46 2.62
CA ALA A 235 -7.19 -4.50 2.89
C ALA A 235 -6.56 -3.10 2.81
N LEU A 236 -7.03 -2.23 1.90
CA LEU A 236 -6.58 -0.83 1.84
C LEU A 236 -6.92 -0.05 3.11
N LEU A 237 -8.09 -0.28 3.73
CA LEU A 237 -8.47 0.36 5.00
C LEU A 237 -7.52 -0.04 6.14
N VAL A 238 -7.08 -1.30 6.15
CA VAL A 238 -6.11 -1.80 7.13
C VAL A 238 -4.72 -1.21 6.84
N LYS A 239 -4.28 -1.13 5.58
CA LYS A 239 -3.03 -0.46 5.18
C LYS A 239 -2.97 1.00 5.63
N GLU A 240 -4.04 1.75 5.42
CA GLU A 240 -4.13 3.14 5.88
C GLU A 240 -4.06 3.22 7.41
N ARG A 241 -4.67 2.25 8.09
CA ARG A 241 -4.58 2.16 9.55
C ARG A 241 -3.16 1.85 10.01
N VAL A 242 -2.40 0.98 9.33
CA VAL A 242 -0.97 0.73 9.62
C VAL A 242 -0.19 2.05 9.64
N MET A 243 -0.38 2.90 8.62
CA MET A 243 0.30 4.20 8.56
C MET A 243 -0.10 5.14 9.71
N GLN A 244 -1.38 5.12 10.11
CA GLN A 244 -1.85 5.89 11.28
C GLN A 244 -1.21 5.39 12.59
N VAL A 245 -1.08 4.07 12.76
CA VAL A 245 -0.44 3.47 13.95
C VAL A 245 1.05 3.85 13.98
N ILE A 246 1.76 3.76 12.84
CA ILE A 246 3.16 4.19 12.73
C ILE A 246 3.31 5.67 13.10
N ALA A 247 2.48 6.55 12.52
CA ALA A 247 2.53 7.98 12.82
C ALA A 247 2.29 8.26 14.30
N LYS A 248 1.27 7.63 14.91
CA LYS A 248 0.96 7.79 16.34
C LYS A 248 2.08 7.31 17.24
N LYS A 249 2.69 6.15 16.93
CA LYS A 249 3.82 5.60 17.68
C LYS A 249 5.06 6.51 17.56
N SER A 250 5.34 7.00 16.35
CA SER A 250 6.40 8.00 16.10
C SER A 250 6.22 9.25 16.96
N THR A 251 5.01 9.84 16.98
CA THR A 251 4.70 11.00 17.83
C THR A 251 4.90 10.71 19.31
N THR A 252 4.50 9.53 19.78
CA THR A 252 4.66 9.11 21.19
C THR A 252 6.13 8.99 21.58
N LEU A 253 7.02 8.73 20.62
CA LEU A 253 8.48 8.64 20.81
C LEU A 253 9.22 9.97 20.62
N GLY A 254 8.51 11.10 20.54
CA GLY A 254 9.10 12.44 20.36
C GLY A 254 9.11 12.95 18.92
N GLY A 255 8.56 12.20 17.96
CA GLY A 255 8.64 12.51 16.53
C GLY A 255 9.94 12.00 15.89
N GLU A 256 9.97 11.95 14.55
CA GLU A 256 11.17 11.63 13.74
C GLU A 256 11.78 10.22 13.94
N ARG A 257 11.02 9.32 14.58
CA ARG A 257 11.39 7.91 14.71
C ARG A 257 10.43 7.03 13.95
N TYR A 258 10.95 6.20 13.05
CA TYR A 258 10.18 5.34 12.17
C TYR A 258 10.80 3.94 12.09
N PRO A 259 10.00 2.88 11.92
CA PRO A 259 10.53 1.55 11.65
C PRO A 259 11.04 1.49 10.22
N GLY A 260 11.92 0.55 9.89
CA GLY A 260 12.19 0.24 8.48
C GLY A 260 10.90 -0.10 7.73
N PHE A 261 10.81 0.23 6.45
CA PHE A 261 9.57 0.15 5.70
C PHE A 261 9.76 -0.52 4.34
N LEU A 262 8.92 -1.48 3.98
CA LEU A 262 8.84 -2.05 2.65
C LEU A 262 7.47 -1.77 2.07
N HIS A 263 7.42 -1.01 0.97
CA HIS A 263 6.20 -0.75 0.24
C HIS A 263 6.16 -1.51 -1.08
N ASP A 264 5.41 -2.62 -1.09
CA ASP A 264 5.14 -3.36 -2.31
C ASP A 264 3.89 -2.82 -3.02
N GLN A 265 4.10 -2.21 -4.18
CA GLN A 265 3.05 -1.67 -5.02
C GLN A 265 3.31 -1.86 -6.52
N THR A 266 2.28 -1.60 -7.33
CA THR A 266 2.41 -1.71 -8.79
C THR A 266 3.00 -0.46 -9.41
N LYS A 267 2.61 0.71 -8.91
CA LYS A 267 3.03 2.02 -9.42
C LYS A 267 3.51 2.85 -8.25
N LEU A 268 4.65 3.51 -8.44
CA LEU A 268 5.17 4.50 -7.51
C LEU A 268 4.26 5.74 -7.53
N LYS A 269 3.85 6.23 -6.36
CA LYS A 269 3.03 7.44 -6.25
C LYS A 269 3.87 8.62 -5.76
N PRO A 270 3.73 9.81 -6.37
CA PRO A 270 4.52 10.98 -5.99
C PRO A 270 4.41 11.34 -4.50
N ASP A 271 3.19 11.36 -3.96
CA ASP A 271 2.95 11.79 -2.57
C ASP A 271 3.53 10.80 -1.54
N GLU A 272 3.41 9.49 -1.79
CA GLU A 272 3.98 8.45 -0.92
C GLU A 272 5.51 8.49 -0.91
N LEU A 273 6.12 8.76 -2.07
CA LEU A 273 7.57 8.90 -2.17
C LEU A 273 8.07 10.17 -1.48
N ARG A 274 7.35 11.29 -1.62
CA ARG A 274 7.67 12.54 -0.94
C ARG A 274 7.59 12.38 0.58
N GLU A 275 6.53 11.73 1.06
CA GLU A 275 6.35 11.40 2.47
C GLU A 275 7.46 10.49 2.99
N ALA A 276 7.88 9.50 2.21
CA ALA A 276 9.00 8.64 2.58
C ALA A 276 10.32 9.42 2.66
N ASN A 277 10.63 10.26 1.68
CA ASN A 277 11.84 11.10 1.68
C ASN A 277 11.90 12.07 2.88
N GLN A 278 10.74 12.48 3.40
CA GLN A 278 10.67 13.31 4.61
C GLN A 278 10.95 12.51 5.88
N ARG A 279 10.50 11.25 5.94
CA ARG A 279 10.53 10.42 7.16
C ARG A 279 11.77 9.56 7.29
N TYR A 280 12.31 9.10 6.18
CA TYR A 280 13.39 8.13 6.14
C TYR A 280 14.71 8.78 5.73
N GLY A 281 15.81 8.22 6.23
CA GLY A 281 17.17 8.67 5.91
C GLY A 281 17.64 8.14 4.57
N GLU A 282 17.04 7.05 4.11
CA GLU A 282 17.35 6.38 2.85
C GLU A 282 16.07 5.81 2.23
N VAL A 283 15.94 5.98 0.92
CA VAL A 283 14.82 5.46 0.15
C VAL A 283 15.32 4.70 -1.08
N ASP A 284 15.10 3.40 -1.10
CA ASP A 284 15.54 2.52 -2.19
C ASP A 284 14.35 2.09 -3.03
N ILE A 285 14.43 2.33 -4.33
CA ILE A 285 13.37 2.02 -5.26
C ILE A 285 13.84 0.91 -6.19
N VAL A 286 13.15 -0.22 -6.13
CA VAL A 286 13.44 -1.38 -6.96
C VAL A 286 12.35 -1.53 -8.00
N ALA A 287 12.70 -1.26 -9.25
CA ALA A 287 11.79 -1.33 -10.39
C ALA A 287 12.00 -2.63 -11.15
N ILE A 288 10.94 -3.43 -11.31
CA ILE A 288 11.01 -4.73 -11.97
C ILE A 288 10.24 -4.70 -13.30
N SER A 289 10.96 -5.08 -14.36
CA SER A 289 10.48 -5.28 -15.71
C SER A 289 10.31 -6.76 -16.03
N THR A 290 9.24 -7.09 -16.76
CA THR A 290 9.05 -8.38 -17.44
C THR A 290 8.25 -8.15 -18.70
N ASP A 291 8.42 -9.01 -19.69
CA ASP A 291 7.59 -9.11 -20.87
C ASP A 291 6.14 -9.37 -20.48
N VAL A 292 5.26 -8.64 -21.14
CA VAL A 292 3.83 -8.64 -20.85
C VAL A 292 3.22 -10.02 -21.12
N THR A 293 3.66 -10.70 -22.18
CA THR A 293 3.24 -12.07 -22.50
C THR A 293 3.56 -13.03 -21.35
N SER A 294 4.80 -13.01 -20.85
CA SER A 294 5.20 -13.82 -19.71
C SER A 294 4.45 -13.44 -18.43
N ALA A 295 4.18 -12.16 -18.22
CA ALA A 295 3.39 -11.71 -17.08
C ALA A 295 1.93 -12.24 -17.13
N VAL A 296 1.29 -12.24 -18.30
CA VAL A 296 -0.05 -12.80 -18.50
C VAL A 296 -0.06 -14.31 -18.23
N GLU A 297 0.92 -15.05 -18.77
CA GLU A 297 1.05 -16.49 -18.54
C GLU A 297 1.27 -16.81 -17.05
N ARG A 298 2.15 -16.06 -16.38
CA ARG A 298 2.41 -16.19 -14.94
C ARG A 298 1.17 -15.90 -14.11
N ALA A 299 0.42 -14.84 -14.45
CA ALA A 299 -0.82 -14.49 -13.76
C ALA A 299 -1.89 -15.57 -13.93
N HIS A 300 -2.04 -16.11 -15.15
CA HIS A 300 -2.96 -17.23 -15.41
C HIS A 300 -2.57 -18.51 -14.66
N GLY A 301 -1.28 -18.85 -14.66
CA GLY A 301 -0.75 -19.99 -13.90
C GLY A 301 -1.03 -19.86 -12.40
N ARG A 302 -0.76 -18.69 -11.82
CA ARG A 302 -1.08 -18.36 -10.42
C ARG A 302 -2.59 -18.46 -10.15
N GLY A 303 -3.42 -17.96 -11.07
CA GLY A 303 -4.87 -18.03 -10.97
C GLY A 303 -5.38 -19.47 -10.90
N LYS A 304 -4.80 -20.39 -11.70
CA LYS A 304 -5.15 -21.82 -11.63
C LYS A 304 -4.80 -22.44 -10.28
N THR A 305 -3.63 -22.14 -9.74
CA THR A 305 -3.16 -22.72 -8.46
C THR A 305 -3.90 -22.15 -7.26
N THR A 306 -4.12 -20.83 -7.25
CA THR A 306 -4.64 -20.10 -6.07
C THR A 306 -6.14 -19.80 -6.15
N GLN A 307 -6.77 -20.05 -7.30
CA GLN A 307 -8.14 -19.60 -7.64
C GLN A 307 -8.30 -18.07 -7.62
N ARG A 308 -7.20 -17.31 -7.64
CA ARG A 308 -7.19 -15.84 -7.68
C ARG A 308 -6.80 -15.35 -9.07
N TYR A 309 -7.80 -15.07 -9.89
CA TYR A 309 -7.59 -14.56 -11.24
C TYR A 309 -7.48 -13.03 -11.25
N GLU A 310 -6.54 -12.53 -12.04
CA GLU A 310 -6.39 -11.11 -12.32
C GLU A 310 -7.07 -10.75 -13.64
N HIS A 311 -7.72 -9.59 -13.69
CA HIS A 311 -8.35 -9.13 -14.93
C HIS A 311 -7.27 -8.66 -15.92
N THR A 312 -7.28 -9.17 -17.15
CA THR A 312 -6.24 -8.88 -18.16
C THR A 312 -6.04 -7.39 -18.39
N GLU A 313 -7.12 -6.61 -18.50
CA GLU A 313 -7.02 -5.14 -18.66
C GLU A 313 -6.29 -4.48 -17.48
N GLY A 314 -6.53 -4.95 -16.24
CA GLY A 314 -5.86 -4.45 -15.05
C GLY A 314 -4.37 -4.82 -15.05
N LEU A 315 -4.03 -6.04 -15.45
CA LEU A 315 -2.65 -6.50 -15.61
C LEU A 315 -1.92 -5.66 -16.66
N LEU A 316 -2.46 -5.56 -17.88
CA LEU A 316 -1.85 -4.80 -18.98
C LEU A 316 -1.72 -3.31 -18.63
N GLY A 317 -2.77 -2.72 -18.07
CA GLY A 317 -2.77 -1.32 -17.63
C GLY A 317 -1.81 -1.04 -16.49
N SER A 318 -1.48 -2.03 -15.66
CA SER A 318 -0.43 -1.89 -14.65
C SER A 318 0.95 -1.77 -15.30
N HIS A 319 1.31 -2.66 -16.24
CA HIS A 319 2.58 -2.63 -16.97
C HIS A 319 2.73 -1.36 -17.80
N GLN A 320 1.66 -0.90 -18.45
CA GLN A 320 1.66 0.32 -19.25
C GLN A 320 2.06 1.56 -18.43
N ALA A 321 1.56 1.63 -17.19
CA ALA A 321 1.65 2.84 -16.40
C ALA A 321 2.95 2.96 -15.58
N VAL A 322 3.67 1.85 -15.32
CA VAL A 322 4.86 1.90 -14.45
C VAL A 322 5.93 2.86 -14.97
N PRO A 323 6.33 2.84 -16.26
CA PRO A 323 7.40 3.73 -16.73
C PRO A 323 7.05 5.22 -16.55
N GLY A 324 5.83 5.60 -16.89
CA GLY A 324 5.36 6.98 -16.80
C GLY A 324 5.18 7.46 -15.36
N GLU A 325 4.54 6.66 -14.50
CA GLU A 325 4.35 7.04 -13.08
C GLU A 325 5.68 7.05 -12.30
N MET A 326 6.67 6.23 -12.69
CA MET A 326 8.01 6.28 -12.11
C MET A 326 8.68 7.64 -12.39
N MET A 327 8.73 8.08 -13.65
CA MET A 327 9.30 9.39 -13.99
C MET A 327 8.54 10.55 -13.35
N LYS A 328 7.21 10.48 -13.34
CA LYS A 328 6.38 11.48 -12.65
C LYS A 328 6.66 11.56 -11.15
N SER A 329 6.92 10.42 -10.51
CA SER A 329 7.26 10.36 -9.08
C SER A 329 8.67 10.85 -8.79
N LEU A 330 9.65 10.54 -9.64
CA LEU A 330 11.03 10.99 -9.46
C LEU A 330 11.22 12.47 -9.82
N ASN A 331 10.39 13.02 -10.70
CA ASN A 331 10.46 14.42 -11.12
C ASN A 331 9.88 15.41 -10.07
N GLN A 332 10.21 15.24 -8.80
CA GLN A 332 9.86 16.16 -7.71
C GLN A 332 11.10 16.96 -7.29
N GLU A 333 10.93 18.24 -6.93
CA GLU A 333 12.09 19.09 -6.56
C GLU A 333 12.73 18.63 -5.26
N GLU A 334 11.92 18.18 -4.31
CA GLU A 334 12.34 17.78 -2.96
C GLU A 334 13.13 16.46 -2.93
N LEU A 335 13.13 15.71 -4.04
CA LEU A 335 13.91 14.48 -4.17
C LEU A 335 15.30 14.73 -4.76
N VAL A 336 15.50 15.84 -5.48
CA VAL A 336 16.81 16.11 -6.09
C VAL A 336 17.81 16.49 -5.01
N GLY A 337 18.92 15.76 -4.93
CA GLY A 337 19.93 15.89 -3.88
C GLY A 337 19.63 15.08 -2.62
N SER A 338 18.52 14.33 -2.56
CA SER A 338 18.21 13.47 -1.42
C SER A 338 18.73 12.05 -1.59
N ASN A 339 18.78 11.30 -0.49
CA ASN A 339 19.27 9.91 -0.46
C ASN A 339 18.19 8.93 -0.97
N VAL A 340 17.83 9.11 -2.24
CA VAL A 340 16.89 8.27 -2.98
C VAL A 340 17.65 7.59 -4.11
N SER A 341 17.60 6.26 -4.14
CA SER A 341 18.24 5.45 -5.16
C SER A 341 17.19 4.64 -5.94
N VAL A 342 17.46 4.39 -7.21
CA VAL A 342 16.63 3.52 -8.06
C VAL A 342 17.51 2.47 -8.70
N ALA A 343 17.10 1.21 -8.59
CA ALA A 343 17.68 0.09 -9.31
C ALA A 343 16.62 -0.60 -10.16
N MET A 344 16.91 -0.79 -11.45
CA MET A 344 15.96 -1.31 -12.44
C MET A 344 16.42 -2.69 -12.93
N PHE A 345 15.55 -3.69 -12.82
CA PHE A 345 15.83 -5.08 -13.14
C PHE A 345 14.89 -5.64 -14.20
N ASP A 346 15.44 -6.43 -15.10
CA ASP A 346 14.66 -7.29 -15.99
C ASP A 346 14.57 -8.70 -15.43
N ASN A 347 13.40 -9.32 -15.60
CA ASN A 347 13.07 -10.64 -15.09
C ASN A 347 12.53 -11.58 -16.20
N ASN A 348 13.03 -11.39 -17.42
CA ASN A 348 12.73 -12.25 -18.57
C ASN A 348 13.67 -13.46 -18.71
N SER A 349 14.72 -13.55 -17.89
CA SER A 349 15.61 -14.71 -17.91
C SER A 349 14.82 -16.03 -17.75
N PRO A 350 15.05 -17.05 -18.60
CA PRO A 350 14.46 -18.38 -18.44
C PRO A 350 14.76 -19.00 -17.07
N GLU A 351 15.93 -18.69 -16.51
CA GLU A 351 16.38 -19.13 -15.18
C GLU A 351 15.85 -18.22 -14.05
N ARG A 352 15.10 -17.17 -14.40
CA ARG A 352 14.55 -16.15 -13.48
C ARG A 352 15.61 -15.37 -12.71
N GLU A 353 16.80 -15.28 -13.28
CA GLU A 353 17.82 -14.35 -12.82
C GLU A 353 17.41 -12.91 -13.13
N LEU A 354 17.67 -12.01 -12.19
CA LEU A 354 17.40 -10.59 -12.33
C LEU A 354 18.63 -9.90 -12.92
N THR A 355 18.46 -9.27 -14.09
CA THR A 355 19.53 -8.50 -14.74
C THR A 355 19.29 -7.02 -14.51
N MET A 356 20.25 -6.33 -13.91
CA MET A 356 20.16 -4.88 -13.76
C MET A 356 20.37 -4.21 -15.11
N PHE A 357 19.51 -3.26 -15.49
CA PHE A 357 19.67 -2.53 -16.75
C PHE A 357 19.83 -1.02 -16.60
N ALA A 358 19.46 -0.47 -15.43
CA ALA A 358 19.69 0.94 -15.14
C ALA A 358 19.69 1.24 -13.64
N THR A 359 20.39 2.32 -13.26
CA THR A 359 20.30 2.94 -11.93
C THR A 359 20.07 4.45 -12.02
N ILE A 360 19.47 5.02 -10.98
CA ILE A 360 19.31 6.47 -10.81
C ILE A 360 19.72 6.80 -9.37
N ASN A 361 20.63 7.74 -9.20
CA ASN A 361 20.99 8.26 -7.88
C ASN A 361 20.57 9.73 -7.81
N MET A 362 19.59 10.02 -6.95
CA MET A 362 19.06 11.38 -6.82
C MET A 362 20.03 12.34 -6.11
N GLN A 363 20.96 11.82 -5.32
CA GLN A 363 21.96 12.60 -4.59
C GLN A 363 23.11 13.03 -5.50
N THR A 364 23.71 12.09 -6.23
CA THR A 364 24.81 12.38 -7.19
C THR A 364 24.29 12.94 -8.51
N LYS A 365 22.98 12.80 -8.77
CA LYS A 365 22.31 13.16 -10.03
C LYS A 365 22.81 12.37 -11.23
N GLU A 366 23.13 11.09 -11.02
CA GLU A 366 23.60 10.20 -12.08
C GLU A 366 22.49 9.24 -12.52
N ILE A 367 22.41 9.03 -13.83
CA ILE A 367 21.55 8.03 -14.47
C ILE A 367 22.48 7.12 -15.28
N ASN A 368 22.59 5.86 -14.87
CA ASN A 368 23.45 4.89 -15.56
C ASN A 368 22.60 3.87 -16.31
N ILE A 369 22.89 3.67 -17.60
CA ILE A 369 22.23 2.69 -18.45
C ILE A 369 23.23 1.58 -18.83
N TYR A 370 23.04 0.40 -18.24
CA TYR A 370 23.90 -0.77 -18.49
C TYR A 370 23.43 -1.57 -19.70
N ASN A 371 22.13 -1.56 -19.99
CA ASN A 371 21.55 -2.25 -21.14
C ASN A 371 20.49 -1.39 -21.84
N GLU A 372 20.88 -0.80 -22.97
CA GLU A 372 20.02 0.07 -23.76
C GLU A 372 18.77 -0.65 -24.30
N GLU A 373 18.89 -1.90 -24.71
CA GLU A 373 17.77 -2.67 -25.26
C GLU A 373 16.69 -2.89 -24.18
N MET A 374 17.10 -3.29 -22.98
CA MET A 374 16.20 -3.47 -21.84
C MET A 374 15.55 -2.14 -21.42
N MET A 375 16.32 -1.04 -21.43
CA MET A 375 15.78 0.29 -21.15
C MET A 375 14.76 0.73 -22.21
N GLN A 376 15.03 0.48 -23.49
CA GLN A 376 14.07 0.75 -24.57
C GLN A 376 12.81 -0.11 -24.46
N ASN A 377 12.95 -1.38 -24.08
CA ASN A 377 11.82 -2.27 -23.83
C ASN A 377 10.98 -1.80 -22.63
N TRP A 378 11.61 -1.26 -21.59
CA TRP A 378 10.91 -0.60 -20.49
C TRP A 378 10.08 0.60 -20.96
N ILE A 379 10.67 1.52 -21.72
CA ILE A 379 9.99 2.73 -22.22
C ILE A 379 8.84 2.35 -23.17
N LYS A 380 9.05 1.35 -24.02
CA LYS A 380 8.05 0.84 -24.97
C LYS A 380 6.75 0.39 -24.30
N LYS A 381 6.77 0.02 -23.01
CA LYS A 381 5.57 -0.39 -22.27
C LYS A 381 4.52 0.71 -22.18
N GLU A 382 4.90 1.99 -22.26
CA GLU A 382 3.94 3.10 -22.29
C GLU A 382 2.92 2.98 -23.45
N ASN A 383 3.32 2.26 -24.51
CA ASN A 383 2.50 2.01 -25.69
C ASN A 383 1.70 0.70 -25.62
N ILE A 384 1.68 -0.04 -24.51
CA ILE A 384 0.78 -1.20 -24.36
C ILE A 384 -0.67 -0.75 -24.57
N ASN A 385 -1.47 -1.58 -25.22
CA ASN A 385 -2.92 -1.42 -25.32
C ASN A 385 -3.61 -2.27 -24.22
N PRO A 386 -4.09 -1.68 -23.10
CA PRO A 386 -4.70 -2.45 -22.03
C PRO A 386 -6.00 -3.13 -22.42
N LYS A 387 -6.64 -2.65 -23.49
CA LYS A 387 -7.92 -3.14 -23.99
C LYS A 387 -7.77 -4.14 -25.15
N ALA A 388 -6.54 -4.55 -25.45
CA ALA A 388 -6.26 -5.51 -26.51
C ALA A 388 -7.03 -6.81 -26.28
N LYS A 389 -7.81 -7.20 -27.30
CA LYS A 389 -8.50 -8.50 -27.35
C LYS A 389 -7.63 -9.54 -28.05
N PRO A 390 -7.95 -10.84 -27.92
CA PRO A 390 -7.26 -11.89 -28.68
C PRO A 390 -7.24 -11.58 -30.19
N GLY A 391 -6.05 -11.58 -30.79
CA GLY A 391 -5.83 -11.27 -32.21
C GLY A 391 -5.61 -9.79 -32.53
N GLU A 392 -5.78 -8.88 -31.56
CA GLU A 392 -5.41 -7.47 -31.71
C GLU A 392 -3.94 -7.23 -31.34
N SER A 393 -3.36 -6.12 -31.79
CA SER A 393 -2.00 -5.73 -31.39
C SER A 393 -1.94 -5.40 -29.90
N LEU A 394 -0.96 -5.99 -29.21
CA LEU A 394 -0.67 -5.73 -27.80
C LEU A 394 -0.09 -4.32 -27.58
N TYR A 395 0.57 -3.76 -28.58
CA TYR A 395 1.14 -2.41 -28.55
C TYR A 395 0.43 -1.51 -29.55
N LEU A 396 0.16 -0.28 -29.12
CA LEU A 396 -0.31 0.80 -29.98
C LEU A 396 0.81 1.21 -30.94
N GLU A 397 0.45 1.51 -32.19
CA GLU A 397 1.36 2.06 -33.19
C GLU A 397 1.65 3.54 -32.89
N LYS A 398 2.45 3.77 -31.86
CA LYS A 398 2.93 5.09 -31.44
C LYS A 398 4.45 5.10 -31.41
N PRO A 399 5.09 6.25 -31.69
CA PRO A 399 6.52 6.41 -31.47
C PRO A 399 6.88 6.05 -30.02
N VAL A 400 7.99 5.34 -29.86
CA VAL A 400 8.59 5.09 -28.54
C VAL A 400 9.58 6.23 -28.29
N ARG A 401 9.52 6.82 -27.09
CA ARG A 401 10.47 7.85 -26.68
C ARG A 401 11.89 7.28 -26.64
N THR A 402 12.87 8.06 -27.02
CA THR A 402 14.28 7.74 -26.79
C THR A 402 14.60 7.75 -25.29
N ILE A 403 15.71 7.12 -24.89
CA ILE A 403 16.18 7.14 -23.48
C ILE A 403 16.37 8.58 -22.99
N ALA A 404 16.97 9.44 -23.82
CA ALA A 404 17.16 10.85 -23.49
C ALA A 404 15.83 11.61 -23.31
N GLU A 405 14.82 11.36 -24.16
CA GLU A 405 13.49 11.95 -24.00
C GLU A 405 12.74 11.41 -22.78
N TYR A 406 12.96 10.15 -22.41
CA TYR A 406 12.37 9.55 -21.21
C TYR A 406 12.90 10.21 -19.94
N PHE A 407 14.21 10.41 -19.84
CA PHE A 407 14.89 11.04 -18.71
C PHE A 407 14.97 12.57 -18.80
N GLY A 408 14.48 13.18 -19.88
CA GLY A 408 14.49 14.63 -20.12
C GLY A 408 14.12 15.47 -18.88
N PRO A 409 13.04 15.17 -18.14
CA PRO A 409 12.68 15.93 -16.94
C PRO A 409 13.73 15.92 -15.82
N LEU A 410 14.53 14.85 -15.70
CA LEU A 410 15.65 14.79 -14.75
C LEU A 410 16.90 15.46 -15.31
N ILE A 411 17.18 15.29 -16.61
CA ILE A 411 18.30 15.95 -17.29
C ILE A 411 18.16 17.48 -17.21
N GLU A 412 16.95 18.02 -17.38
CA GLU A 412 16.64 19.44 -17.17
C GLU A 412 16.95 19.94 -15.74
N LYS A 413 16.98 19.03 -14.76
CA LYS A 413 17.35 19.29 -13.35
C LYS A 413 18.84 19.05 -13.06
N GLY A 414 19.63 18.84 -14.10
CA GLY A 414 21.09 18.69 -14.05
C GLY A 414 21.55 17.27 -13.74
N PHE A 415 20.78 16.26 -14.15
CA PHE A 415 21.24 14.87 -14.10
C PHE A 415 22.12 14.53 -15.30
N GLU A 416 23.16 13.74 -15.06
CA GLU A 416 24.07 13.22 -16.09
C GLU A 416 23.63 11.82 -16.50
N LEU A 417 23.55 11.57 -17.82
CA LEU A 417 23.14 10.29 -18.39
C LEU A 417 24.37 9.58 -18.97
N GLU A 418 24.71 8.44 -18.39
CA GLU A 418 25.91 7.66 -18.71
C GLU A 418 25.59 6.24 -19.21
N TYR A 419 26.53 5.69 -19.99
CA TYR A 419 26.48 4.34 -20.56
C TYR A 419 27.77 3.59 -20.18
N PRO A 420 27.92 3.18 -18.90
CA PRO A 420 29.12 2.51 -18.43
C PRO A 420 29.33 1.14 -19.10
N GLN A 421 30.58 0.72 -19.25
CA GLN A 421 30.95 -0.54 -19.93
C GLN A 421 30.89 -1.78 -19.03
N GLU A 422 30.79 -1.63 -17.71
CA GLU A 422 30.69 -2.74 -16.74
C GLU A 422 29.34 -2.70 -16.02
N GLU A 423 28.71 -3.87 -15.86
CA GLU A 423 27.56 -4.04 -14.97
C GLU A 423 28.06 -4.05 -13.50
N PRO A 424 27.64 -3.11 -12.65
CA PRO A 424 27.96 -3.18 -11.23
C PRO A 424 27.17 -4.31 -10.58
N THR A 425 27.79 -4.91 -9.57
CA THR A 425 27.06 -5.74 -8.61
C THR A 425 26.08 -4.84 -7.85
N LEU A 426 24.89 -5.35 -7.50
CA LEU A 426 23.92 -4.60 -6.70
C LEU A 426 24.56 -4.08 -5.41
N THR A 427 24.84 -2.78 -5.38
CA THR A 427 25.23 -2.04 -4.19
C THR A 427 24.22 -0.92 -4.04
N PHE A 428 23.25 -1.06 -3.12
CA PHE A 428 22.62 0.11 -2.54
C PHE A 428 23.70 0.72 -1.63
N LYS A 429 24.13 1.96 -1.96
CA LYS A 429 25.34 2.72 -1.54
C LYS A 429 26.68 2.44 -2.23
N VAL A 430 27.29 3.54 -2.68
CA VAL A 430 28.61 4.04 -2.21
C VAL A 430 28.34 5.29 -1.39
#